data_AF-A0A1R2BBW2-F1
#
_entry.id   AF-A0A1R2BBW2-F1
#
_cell.length_a   1.000
_cell.length_b   1.000
_cell.length_c   1.000
_cell.angle_alpha   90.00
_cell.angle_beta   90.00
_cell.angle_gamma   90.00
#
_symmetry.space_group_name_H-M   'P 1'
#
loop_
_entity.id
_entity.type
_entity.pdbx_description
1 polymer ?
#
loop_
_entity_poly.entity_id
_entity_poly.type
_entity_poly.pdbx_seq_one_letter_code
_entity_poly.pdbx_strand_id
1 'polypeptide(L)'
;MEQLEIFDMEPEQIVKFLQELYIHYSSLSKNSSSSNMSKTNLLQFFNDCQLSKQLINKTNLDLIIITEKRHKKIINFEVFLDIISSVSKAVYPDLIDSSDAVYYFLDKHVLSLYKNFEAEIPAIQVLDQETIDIILQISSMLQVVYKNEFNWEIYNNFDVISVQEQSKKKMMKISMDLKIVPDLIALSKCFKLWKLILYHDDYIENCEFDIPDLGHVFTFKHFMIYLLYCCKESNINRELSLCERLSQFFHHIEAWLESSQTKFCLLKVPELVQQLQGYQVKLERTDLETINTADYYLQDILEDLESIFHLYSTWVKKIRKHCLSLQKFIQLLTDSDILKDPALDKVFDKKQAEIIFLKLTRGKKNPNHTGKLCFSQFFKAIEEISIKIYDNTQKYPSEDLTSALGRTMKNYLKKLKENTYENQIKGMIPTLRNSNLSDSLSYLSQAICPFAKFYMNENELFDFDLFIKFCRDFSIFPEILPLSKLTPIFYTFAMQYAKNTMMLTGTKSLEKIWLPEDHYLEPEFINYELFLECLAICALERQVINKNPAEQINFMVEKITQSQGAAEISLKTGFTRSSQLEKCDFLSFMKPSEQKNEKKDNFVQLLFKRIHFK
;
A
#
# COMPACT_ATOMS: atom_id res chain seq x y z
N MET A 1 -31.72 -44.71 30.14
CA MET A 1 -30.59 -43.99 29.53
C MET A 1 -31.05 -43.57 28.15
N GLU A 2 -30.92 -42.29 27.81
CA GLU A 2 -31.10 -41.86 26.43
C GLU A 2 -30.09 -42.63 25.56
N GLN A 3 -30.53 -43.15 24.42
CA GLN A 3 -29.64 -43.78 23.46
C GLN A 3 -28.75 -42.66 22.89
N LEU A 4 -27.44 -42.73 23.15
CA LEU A 4 -26.50 -41.72 22.65
C LEU A 4 -26.31 -41.95 21.15
N GLU A 5 -26.43 -40.89 20.35
CA GLU A 5 -26.29 -40.96 18.89
C GLU A 5 -24.89 -41.43 18.49
N ILE A 6 -23.88 -41.11 19.32
CA ILE A 6 -22.51 -41.51 19.05
C ILE A 6 -22.27 -43.02 19.06
N PHE A 7 -23.14 -43.81 19.70
CA PHE A 7 -23.03 -45.27 19.69
C PHE A 7 -23.44 -45.87 18.33
N ASP A 8 -24.14 -45.11 17.50
CA ASP A 8 -24.49 -45.52 16.14
C ASP A 8 -23.37 -45.18 15.12
N MET A 9 -22.30 -44.50 15.56
CA MET A 9 -21.16 -44.14 14.72
C MET A 9 -20.04 -45.18 14.82
N GLU A 10 -19.44 -45.52 13.68
CA GLU A 10 -18.25 -46.36 13.65
C GLU A 10 -17.03 -45.60 14.23
N PRO A 11 -16.07 -46.27 14.89
CA PRO A 11 -14.90 -45.62 15.50
C PRO A 11 -14.11 -44.72 14.53
N GLU A 12 -14.00 -45.11 13.25
CA GLU A 12 -13.33 -44.32 12.21
C GLU A 12 -14.05 -43.00 11.94
N GLN A 13 -15.38 -42.98 12.00
CA GLN A 13 -16.18 -41.77 11.84
C GLN A 13 -15.96 -40.81 13.02
N ILE A 14 -15.86 -41.38 14.23
CA ILE A 14 -15.59 -40.61 15.44
C ILE A 14 -14.24 -39.91 15.35
N VAL A 15 -13.20 -40.64 14.95
CA VAL A 15 -11.86 -40.09 14.75
C VAL A 15 -11.85 -39.03 13.66
N LYS A 16 -12.56 -39.25 12.54
CA LYS A 16 -12.65 -38.31 11.42
C LYS A 16 -13.23 -36.95 11.87
N PHE A 17 -14.39 -36.94 12.54
CA PHE A 17 -14.97 -35.66 12.96
C PHE A 17 -14.14 -34.95 14.04
N LEU A 18 -13.52 -35.70 14.95
CA LEU A 18 -12.60 -35.13 15.95
C LEU A 18 -11.38 -34.51 15.29
N GLN A 19 -10.87 -35.13 14.23
CA GLN A 19 -9.77 -34.59 13.44
C GLN A 19 -10.16 -33.30 12.72
N GLU A 20 -11.36 -33.23 12.17
CA GLU A 20 -11.91 -32.02 11.53
C GLU A 20 -12.01 -30.85 12.54
N LEU A 21 -12.58 -31.10 13.72
CA LEU A 21 -12.63 -30.11 14.80
C LEU A 21 -11.23 -29.69 15.23
N TYR A 22 -10.30 -30.64 15.40
CA TYR A 22 -8.92 -30.34 15.74
C TYR A 22 -8.27 -29.40 14.70
N ILE A 23 -8.45 -29.68 13.40
CA ILE A 23 -7.92 -28.90 12.29
C ILE A 23 -8.54 -27.50 12.26
N HIS A 24 -9.85 -27.40 12.49
CA HIS A 24 -10.58 -26.14 12.58
C HIS A 24 -9.99 -25.25 13.67
N TYR A 25 -9.97 -25.72 14.92
CA TYR A 25 -9.49 -24.94 16.05
C TYR A 25 -7.99 -24.66 15.97
N SER A 26 -7.18 -25.56 15.38
CA SER A 26 -5.75 -25.31 15.14
C SER A 26 -5.51 -24.15 14.16
N SER A 27 -6.45 -23.90 13.24
CA SER A 27 -6.35 -22.84 12.23
C SER A 27 -6.71 -21.43 12.75
N LEU A 28 -7.32 -21.31 13.94
CA LEU A 28 -7.77 -20.02 14.47
C LEU A 28 -6.63 -19.09 14.89
N SER A 29 -5.42 -19.61 15.10
CA SER A 29 -4.27 -18.79 15.52
C SER A 29 -3.48 -18.27 14.30
N LYS A 30 -3.13 -16.98 14.32
CA LYS A 30 -2.37 -16.33 13.23
C LYS A 30 -0.93 -16.86 13.08
N ASN A 31 -0.40 -17.55 14.09
CA ASN A 31 1.02 -17.93 14.18
C ASN A 31 1.26 -19.45 14.28
N SER A 32 0.21 -20.28 14.22
CA SER A 32 0.39 -21.74 14.31
C SER A 32 0.75 -22.33 12.95
N SER A 33 1.80 -23.15 12.91
CA SER A 33 1.93 -24.13 11.83
C SER A 33 0.67 -25.01 11.84
N SER A 34 0.17 -25.32 10.65
CA SER A 34 -1.18 -25.86 10.43
C SER A 34 -1.51 -27.18 11.11
N SER A 35 -0.49 -27.86 11.64
CA SER A 35 -0.56 -29.17 12.29
C SER A 35 -0.77 -29.12 13.80
N ASN A 36 -0.74 -27.94 14.42
CA ASN A 36 -0.53 -27.79 15.86
C ASN A 36 -1.53 -26.86 16.53
N MET A 37 -2.22 -27.35 17.57
CA MET A 37 -3.16 -26.55 18.36
C MET A 37 -2.45 -25.77 19.47
N SER A 38 -2.82 -24.50 19.63
CA SER A 38 -2.37 -23.68 20.76
C SER A 38 -3.23 -23.95 22.00
N LYS A 39 -2.68 -23.74 23.21
CA LYS A 39 -3.46 -23.83 24.45
C LYS A 39 -4.69 -22.93 24.42
N THR A 40 -4.56 -21.72 23.89
CA THR A 40 -5.67 -20.75 23.77
C THR A 40 -6.79 -21.28 22.89
N ASN A 41 -6.45 -21.92 21.75
CA ASN A 41 -7.46 -22.48 20.85
C ASN A 41 -8.12 -23.72 21.43
N LEU A 42 -7.39 -24.54 22.19
CA LEU A 42 -7.96 -25.68 22.90
C LEU A 42 -8.94 -25.23 23.99
N LEU A 43 -8.61 -24.16 24.73
CA LEU A 43 -9.53 -23.57 25.70
C LEU A 43 -10.77 -23.00 25.00
N GLN A 44 -10.61 -22.42 23.80
CA GLN A 44 -11.73 -21.96 22.98
C GLN A 44 -12.62 -23.14 22.55
N PHE A 45 -12.05 -24.25 22.09
CA PHE A 45 -12.78 -25.48 21.80
C PHE A 45 -13.63 -25.94 22.99
N PHE A 46 -13.06 -26.00 24.19
CA PHE A 46 -13.81 -26.39 25.39
C PHE A 46 -14.87 -25.36 25.81
N ASN A 47 -14.65 -24.07 25.55
CA ASN A 47 -15.67 -23.04 25.74
C ASN A 47 -16.83 -23.22 24.78
N ASP A 48 -16.55 -23.53 23.51
CA ASP A 48 -17.56 -23.70 22.46
C ASP A 48 -18.33 -25.02 22.62
N CYS A 49 -17.72 -26.03 23.24
CA CYS A 49 -18.37 -27.22 23.82
C CYS A 49 -19.24 -26.90 25.08
N GLN A 50 -19.31 -25.63 25.50
CA GLN A 50 -20.09 -25.14 26.64
C GLN A 50 -19.67 -25.70 28.01
N LEU A 51 -18.41 -26.10 28.19
CA LEU A 51 -17.94 -26.70 29.46
C LEU A 51 -17.65 -25.68 30.55
N SER A 52 -17.37 -24.42 30.18
CA SER A 52 -16.59 -23.49 31.00
C SER A 52 -17.34 -22.78 32.13
N LYS A 53 -18.58 -23.17 32.45
CA LYS A 53 -19.35 -22.52 33.53
C LYS A 53 -20.03 -23.44 34.55
N GLN A 54 -20.20 -24.74 34.29
CA GLN A 54 -20.99 -25.61 35.19
C GLN A 54 -20.34 -26.96 35.52
N LEU A 55 -19.49 -27.51 34.65
CA LEU A 55 -19.03 -28.90 34.76
C LEU A 55 -17.56 -29.05 35.18
N ILE A 56 -16.68 -28.15 34.75
CA ILE A 56 -15.27 -28.18 35.11
C ILE A 56 -14.74 -26.76 35.34
N ASN A 57 -14.04 -26.57 36.46
CA ASN A 57 -13.37 -25.30 36.74
C ASN A 57 -12.20 -25.11 35.76
N LYS A 58 -12.03 -23.89 35.24
CA LYS A 58 -10.89 -23.47 34.40
C LYS A 58 -9.54 -23.90 34.97
N THR A 59 -9.35 -23.83 36.29
CA THR A 59 -8.11 -24.28 36.93
C THR A 59 -7.88 -25.78 36.76
N ASN A 60 -8.92 -26.61 36.90
CA ASN A 60 -8.81 -28.06 36.71
C ASN A 60 -8.56 -28.40 35.24
N LEU A 61 -9.24 -27.73 34.32
CA LEU A 61 -8.99 -27.89 32.88
C LEU A 61 -7.54 -27.52 32.52
N ASP A 62 -7.02 -26.42 33.06
CA ASP A 62 -5.63 -26.01 32.87
C ASP A 62 -4.64 -27.05 33.41
N LEU A 63 -4.93 -27.66 34.57
CA LEU A 63 -4.11 -28.73 35.14
C LEU A 63 -4.11 -29.97 34.25
N ILE A 64 -5.27 -30.42 33.77
CA ILE A 64 -5.37 -31.57 32.84
C ILE A 64 -4.55 -31.31 31.58
N ILE A 65 -4.70 -30.13 30.97
CA ILE A 65 -3.93 -29.75 29.77
C ILE A 65 -2.42 -29.79 30.05
N ILE A 66 -1.97 -29.28 31.20
CA ILE A 66 -0.54 -29.28 31.56
C ILE A 66 -0.03 -30.72 31.76
N THR A 67 -0.80 -31.56 32.44
CA THR A 67 -0.46 -32.96 32.72
C THR A 67 -0.30 -33.76 31.42
N GLU A 68 -1.31 -33.73 30.54
CA GLU A 68 -1.28 -34.52 29.31
C GLU A 68 -0.27 -33.99 28.28
N LYS A 69 0.00 -32.68 28.30
CA LYS A 69 1.01 -32.08 27.41
C LYS A 69 2.43 -32.57 27.73
N ARG A 70 2.71 -33.06 28.95
CA ARG A 70 4.03 -33.58 29.37
C ARG A 70 5.20 -32.67 28.96
N HIS A 71 5.07 -31.35 29.17
CA HIS A 71 6.02 -30.32 28.76
C HIS A 71 6.24 -30.13 27.25
N LYS A 72 5.52 -30.82 26.35
CA LYS A 72 5.56 -30.52 24.92
C LYS A 72 5.18 -29.06 24.70
N LYS A 73 5.83 -28.36 23.77
CA LYS A 73 5.46 -26.97 23.44
C LYS A 73 4.11 -26.89 22.71
N ILE A 74 3.71 -27.99 22.09
CA ILE A 74 2.70 -28.09 21.05
C ILE A 74 1.68 -29.18 21.43
N ILE A 75 0.41 -28.98 21.06
CA ILE A 75 -0.65 -29.98 21.17
C ILE A 75 -0.88 -30.51 19.75
N ASN A 76 -0.46 -31.75 19.48
CA ASN A 76 -0.78 -32.48 18.24
C ASN A 76 -2.10 -33.25 18.41
N PHE A 77 -2.56 -33.94 17.37
CA PHE A 77 -3.85 -34.62 17.40
C PHE A 77 -3.92 -35.72 18.46
N GLU A 78 -2.85 -36.50 18.66
CA GLU A 78 -2.84 -37.56 19.68
C GLU A 78 -2.96 -36.98 21.09
N VAL A 79 -2.20 -35.92 21.40
CA VAL A 79 -2.30 -35.23 22.69
C VAL A 79 -3.68 -34.57 22.86
N PHE A 80 -4.31 -34.11 21.78
CA PHE A 80 -5.67 -33.60 21.82
C PHE A 80 -6.67 -34.68 22.24
N LEU A 81 -6.57 -35.91 21.72
CA LEU A 81 -7.40 -37.04 22.12
C LEU A 81 -7.15 -37.46 23.59
N ASP A 82 -5.89 -37.48 24.02
CA ASP A 82 -5.53 -37.75 25.42
C ASP A 82 -6.15 -36.73 26.40
N ILE A 83 -6.14 -35.45 26.01
CA ILE A 83 -6.78 -34.38 26.79
C ILE A 83 -8.30 -34.56 26.80
N ILE A 84 -8.95 -34.87 25.67
CA ILE A 84 -10.39 -35.15 25.63
C ILE A 84 -10.74 -36.30 26.58
N SER A 85 -9.98 -37.39 26.55
CA SER A 85 -10.20 -38.55 27.43
C SER A 85 -10.12 -38.16 28.90
N SER A 86 -9.09 -37.39 29.27
CA SER A 86 -8.88 -36.95 30.65
C SER A 86 -9.92 -35.94 31.13
N VAL A 87 -10.35 -35.02 30.26
CA VAL A 87 -11.44 -34.07 30.55
C VAL A 87 -12.75 -34.81 30.72
N SER A 88 -13.04 -35.80 29.88
CA SER A 88 -14.27 -36.61 29.95
C SER A 88 -14.41 -37.30 31.31
N LYS A 89 -13.33 -37.93 31.80
CA LYS A 89 -13.28 -38.56 33.14
C LYS A 89 -13.46 -37.57 34.28
N ALA A 90 -12.89 -36.37 34.14
CA ALA A 90 -13.00 -35.32 35.16
C ALA A 90 -14.41 -34.71 35.22
N VAL A 91 -15.10 -34.62 34.07
CA VAL A 91 -16.48 -34.12 33.98
C VAL A 91 -17.49 -35.17 34.46
N TYR A 92 -17.24 -36.45 34.20
CA TYR A 92 -18.15 -37.55 34.55
C TYR A 92 -17.47 -38.62 35.44
N PRO A 93 -17.12 -38.28 36.70
CA PRO A 93 -16.39 -39.19 37.59
C PRO A 93 -17.23 -40.39 38.05
N ASP A 94 -18.56 -40.30 37.98
CA ASP A 94 -19.49 -41.34 38.44
C ASP A 94 -19.63 -42.50 37.44
N LEU A 95 -19.11 -42.36 36.21
CA LEU A 95 -19.10 -43.42 35.21
C LEU A 95 -17.92 -44.37 35.47
N ILE A 96 -18.24 -45.65 35.71
CA ILE A 96 -17.27 -46.68 36.10
C ILE A 96 -16.28 -46.98 34.98
N ASP A 97 -16.76 -47.07 33.73
CA ASP A 97 -15.90 -47.26 32.57
C ASP A 97 -15.40 -45.91 32.05
N SER A 98 -14.08 -45.83 31.87
CA SER A 98 -13.42 -44.70 31.22
C SER A 98 -13.93 -44.48 29.79
N SER A 99 -14.31 -45.55 29.10
CA SER A 99 -14.82 -45.49 27.73
C SER A 99 -16.19 -44.82 27.69
N ASP A 100 -17.09 -45.20 28.61
CA ASP A 100 -18.43 -44.61 28.73
C ASP A 100 -18.38 -43.12 28.99
N ALA A 101 -17.45 -42.67 29.83
CA ALA A 101 -17.24 -41.24 30.09
C ALA A 101 -16.86 -40.46 28.82
N VAL A 102 -16.03 -41.05 27.96
CA VAL A 102 -15.63 -40.44 26.68
C VAL A 102 -16.81 -40.38 25.72
N TYR A 103 -17.52 -41.49 25.49
CA TYR A 103 -18.69 -41.49 24.61
C TYR A 103 -19.76 -40.50 25.07
N TYR A 104 -20.03 -40.46 26.38
CA TYR A 104 -21.00 -39.52 26.95
C TYR A 104 -20.57 -38.06 26.77
N PHE A 105 -19.29 -37.75 26.97
CA PHE A 105 -18.75 -36.42 26.75
C PHE A 105 -18.82 -36.00 25.28
N LEU A 106 -18.45 -36.92 24.37
CA LEU A 106 -18.49 -36.66 22.94
C LEU A 106 -19.93 -36.42 22.47
N ASP A 107 -20.89 -37.24 22.87
CA ASP A 107 -22.30 -37.10 22.48
C ASP A 107 -22.92 -35.80 23.02
N LYS A 108 -22.77 -35.52 24.32
CA LYS A 108 -23.43 -34.38 24.96
C LYS A 108 -22.82 -33.03 24.61
N HIS A 109 -21.52 -32.96 24.32
CA HIS A 109 -20.83 -31.69 24.10
C HIS A 109 -20.26 -31.58 22.69
N VAL A 110 -19.42 -32.53 22.29
CA VAL A 110 -18.60 -32.38 21.09
C VAL A 110 -19.43 -32.59 19.81
N LEU A 111 -20.37 -33.52 19.81
CA LEU A 111 -21.23 -33.82 18.66
C LEU A 111 -22.14 -32.62 18.35
N SER A 112 -22.66 -31.94 19.37
CA SER A 112 -23.44 -30.70 19.19
C SER A 112 -22.61 -29.59 18.55
N LEU A 113 -21.35 -29.43 18.99
CA LEU A 113 -20.41 -28.48 18.40
C LEU A 113 -20.08 -28.87 16.96
N TYR A 114 -19.89 -30.16 16.69
CA TYR A 114 -19.63 -30.68 15.36
C TYR A 114 -20.79 -30.38 14.41
N LYS A 115 -22.04 -30.66 14.79
CA LYS A 115 -23.22 -30.35 13.98
C LYS A 115 -23.35 -28.86 13.68
N ASN A 116 -23.04 -28.00 14.65
CA ASN A 116 -23.02 -26.55 14.44
C ASN A 116 -21.90 -26.14 13.47
N PHE A 117 -20.72 -26.74 13.63
CA PHE A 117 -19.59 -26.52 12.73
C PHE A 117 -19.91 -26.99 11.31
N GLU A 118 -20.52 -28.16 11.15
CA GLU A 118 -20.96 -28.72 9.86
C GLU A 118 -22.02 -27.83 9.20
N ALA A 119 -22.96 -27.28 9.98
CA ALA A 119 -23.94 -26.31 9.48
C ALA A 119 -23.30 -24.98 9.05
N GLU A 120 -22.17 -24.59 9.64
CA GLU A 120 -21.39 -23.42 9.21
C GLU A 120 -20.56 -23.68 7.96
N ILE A 121 -20.23 -24.95 7.67
CA ILE A 121 -19.58 -25.29 6.41
C ILE A 121 -20.60 -25.01 5.30
N PRO A 122 -20.32 -24.04 4.40
CA PRO A 122 -21.30 -23.65 3.42
C PRO A 122 -21.40 -24.75 2.38
N ALA A 123 -22.35 -25.68 2.53
CA ALA A 123 -22.63 -26.72 1.55
C ALA A 123 -22.57 -26.11 0.15
N ILE A 124 -21.79 -26.73 -0.74
CA ILE A 124 -21.94 -26.41 -2.17
C ILE A 124 -23.37 -26.82 -2.48
N GLN A 125 -24.26 -25.83 -2.55
CA GLN A 125 -25.59 -26.05 -3.08
C GLN A 125 -25.43 -26.67 -4.46
N VAL A 126 -26.37 -27.52 -4.85
CA VAL A 126 -26.46 -28.03 -6.22
C VAL A 126 -26.23 -26.85 -7.16
N LEU A 127 -25.14 -26.93 -7.92
CA LEU A 127 -24.73 -25.83 -8.78
C LEU A 127 -25.74 -25.72 -9.92
N ASP A 128 -26.16 -24.50 -10.23
CA ASP A 128 -26.98 -24.30 -11.41
C ASP A 128 -26.18 -24.70 -12.67
N GLN A 129 -26.91 -25.12 -13.71
CA GLN A 129 -26.30 -25.57 -14.97
C GLN A 129 -25.43 -24.48 -15.58
N GLU A 130 -25.79 -23.20 -15.43
CA GLU A 130 -25.02 -22.07 -15.94
C GLU A 130 -23.63 -21.99 -15.28
N THR A 131 -23.54 -22.16 -13.96
CA THR A 131 -22.27 -22.21 -13.22
C THR A 131 -21.42 -23.39 -13.68
N ILE A 132 -22.05 -24.55 -13.90
CA ILE A 132 -21.38 -25.74 -14.44
C ILE A 132 -20.80 -25.46 -15.83
N ASP A 133 -21.58 -24.84 -16.71
CA ASP A 133 -21.16 -24.52 -18.08
C ASP A 133 -19.95 -23.58 -18.08
N ILE A 134 -19.94 -22.54 -17.22
CA ILE A 134 -18.79 -21.63 -17.07
C ILE A 134 -17.55 -22.40 -16.62
N ILE A 135 -17.70 -23.27 -15.61
CA ILE A 135 -16.61 -24.07 -15.06
C ILE A 135 -16.02 -25.00 -16.12
N LEU A 136 -16.88 -25.67 -16.90
CA LEU A 136 -16.45 -26.55 -17.98
C LEU A 136 -15.73 -25.79 -19.09
N GLN A 137 -16.21 -24.60 -19.47
CA GLN A 137 -15.58 -23.76 -20.49
C GLN A 137 -14.14 -23.37 -20.12
N ILE A 138 -13.89 -22.97 -18.88
CA ILE A 138 -12.57 -22.53 -18.41
C ILE A 138 -11.66 -23.68 -17.96
N SER A 139 -12.22 -24.88 -17.75
CA SER A 139 -11.54 -26.03 -17.14
C SER A 139 -10.24 -26.39 -17.87
N SER A 140 -10.24 -26.40 -19.21
CA SER A 140 -9.07 -26.76 -20.01
C SER A 140 -7.88 -25.81 -19.76
N MET A 141 -8.14 -24.52 -19.59
CA MET A 141 -7.11 -23.52 -19.30
C MET A 141 -6.61 -23.64 -17.87
N LEU A 142 -7.52 -23.82 -16.91
CA LEU A 142 -7.16 -24.03 -15.52
C LEU A 142 -6.38 -25.33 -15.32
N GLN A 143 -6.63 -26.35 -16.15
CA GLN A 143 -5.87 -27.59 -16.15
C GLN A 143 -4.41 -27.37 -16.58
N VAL A 144 -4.16 -26.46 -17.53
CA VAL A 144 -2.80 -26.06 -17.91
C VAL A 144 -2.09 -25.36 -16.75
N VAL A 145 -2.78 -24.42 -16.09
CA VAL A 145 -2.25 -23.75 -14.90
C VAL A 145 -1.92 -24.77 -13.82
N TYR A 146 -2.85 -25.69 -13.56
CA TYR A 146 -2.68 -26.72 -12.55
C TYR A 146 -1.51 -27.66 -12.85
N LYS A 147 -1.38 -28.16 -14.09
CA LYS A 147 -0.25 -29.01 -14.51
C LYS A 147 1.11 -28.32 -14.34
N ASN A 148 1.18 -27.02 -14.64
CA ASN A 148 2.40 -26.25 -14.53
C ASN A 148 2.76 -25.97 -13.06
N GLU A 149 1.76 -25.60 -12.27
CA GLU A 149 1.97 -25.13 -10.92
C GLU A 149 2.06 -26.26 -9.89
N PHE A 150 1.38 -27.40 -10.14
CA PHE A 150 1.30 -28.56 -9.26
C PHE A 150 1.83 -29.84 -9.93
N ASN A 151 2.92 -29.73 -10.71
CA ASN A 151 3.48 -30.88 -11.43
C ASN A 151 3.84 -32.08 -10.52
N TRP A 152 4.14 -31.84 -9.24
CA TRP A 152 4.43 -32.88 -8.26
C TRP A 152 3.21 -33.72 -7.86
N GLU A 153 2.00 -33.19 -7.97
CA GLU A 153 0.77 -33.97 -7.76
C GLU A 153 0.61 -35.05 -8.85
N ILE A 154 1.20 -34.84 -10.04
CA ILE A 154 0.99 -35.69 -11.22
C ILE A 154 2.14 -36.70 -11.41
N TYR A 155 3.38 -36.25 -11.23
CA TYR A 155 4.56 -37.02 -11.68
C TYR A 155 5.45 -37.57 -10.56
N ASN A 156 5.26 -37.15 -9.30
CA ASN A 156 6.21 -37.48 -8.24
C ASN A 156 5.66 -38.50 -7.24
N ASN A 157 6.52 -39.46 -6.86
CA ASN A 157 6.26 -40.44 -5.79
C ASN A 157 6.69 -39.91 -4.41
N PHE A 158 6.35 -38.66 -4.09
CA PHE A 158 6.61 -38.12 -2.75
C PHE A 158 5.65 -38.73 -1.73
N ASP A 159 6.03 -38.67 -0.44
CA ASP A 159 5.08 -39.01 0.62
C ASP A 159 3.93 -37.99 0.67
N VAL A 160 2.75 -38.47 1.04
CA VAL A 160 1.49 -37.70 1.05
C VAL A 160 1.61 -36.38 1.84
N ILE A 161 2.34 -36.39 2.95
CA ILE A 161 2.50 -35.21 3.83
C ILE A 161 3.35 -34.14 3.14
N SER A 162 4.45 -34.53 2.50
CA SER A 162 5.29 -33.63 1.71
C SER A 162 4.54 -33.02 0.54
N VAL A 163 3.76 -33.83 -0.20
CA VAL A 163 2.91 -33.35 -1.31
C VAL A 163 1.91 -32.31 -0.80
N GLN A 164 1.18 -32.63 0.27
CA GLN A 164 0.19 -31.74 0.86
C GLN A 164 0.77 -30.37 1.25
N GLU A 165 1.94 -30.34 1.88
CA GLU A 165 2.57 -29.08 2.31
C GLU A 165 3.10 -28.27 1.13
N GLN A 166 3.60 -28.94 0.07
CA GLN A 166 4.00 -28.26 -1.18
C GLN A 166 2.78 -27.66 -1.90
N SER A 167 1.72 -28.44 -2.07
CA SER A 167 0.46 -28.01 -2.69
C SER A 167 -0.17 -26.84 -1.93
N LYS A 168 -0.17 -26.90 -0.60
CA LYS A 168 -0.61 -25.78 0.24
C LYS A 168 0.20 -24.51 0.00
N LYS A 169 1.54 -24.59 0.04
CA LYS A 169 2.42 -23.41 -0.17
C LYS A 169 2.20 -22.81 -1.55
N LYS A 170 2.12 -23.65 -2.58
CA LYS A 170 1.90 -23.21 -3.95
C LYS A 170 0.51 -22.61 -4.14
N MET A 171 -0.54 -23.21 -3.59
CA MET A 171 -1.88 -22.66 -3.67
C MET A 171 -1.97 -21.27 -3.02
N MET A 172 -1.36 -21.09 -1.84
CA MET A 172 -1.33 -19.78 -1.20
C MET A 172 -0.58 -18.76 -2.06
N LYS A 173 0.52 -19.16 -2.68
CA LYS A 173 1.26 -18.32 -3.62
C LYS A 173 0.40 -17.96 -4.84
N ILE A 174 -0.23 -18.93 -5.50
CA ILE A 174 -1.15 -18.68 -6.63
C ILE A 174 -2.28 -17.74 -6.21
N SER A 175 -2.84 -17.90 -5.01
CA SER A 175 -3.91 -17.02 -4.52
C SER A 175 -3.45 -15.57 -4.34
N MET A 176 -2.19 -15.36 -3.94
CA MET A 176 -1.59 -14.03 -3.83
C MET A 176 -1.23 -13.46 -5.21
N ASP A 177 -0.61 -14.29 -6.07
CA ASP A 177 -0.21 -13.92 -7.42
C ASP A 177 -1.46 -13.48 -8.20
N LEU A 178 -2.53 -14.30 -8.22
CA LEU A 178 -3.80 -13.97 -8.88
C LEU A 178 -4.63 -12.89 -8.17
N LYS A 179 -4.09 -12.22 -7.14
CA LYS A 179 -4.78 -11.22 -6.30
C LYS A 179 -6.12 -11.68 -5.72
N ILE A 180 -6.38 -12.98 -5.64
CA ILE A 180 -7.51 -13.53 -4.86
C ILE A 180 -7.36 -13.09 -3.40
N VAL A 181 -6.11 -13.11 -2.91
CA VAL A 181 -5.72 -12.57 -1.61
C VAL A 181 -4.83 -11.33 -1.80
N PRO A 182 -5.05 -10.23 -1.06
CA PRO A 182 -6.12 -10.01 -0.08
C PRO A 182 -7.41 -9.41 -0.68
N ASP A 183 -7.46 -9.18 -2.00
CA ASP A 183 -8.44 -8.28 -2.60
C ASP A 183 -9.85 -8.88 -2.61
N LEU A 184 -9.98 -10.14 -3.03
CA LEU A 184 -11.27 -10.83 -3.08
C LEU A 184 -11.60 -11.49 -1.75
N ILE A 185 -10.60 -12.10 -1.09
CA ILE A 185 -10.77 -12.88 0.15
C ILE A 185 -9.57 -12.67 1.08
N ALA A 186 -9.83 -12.69 2.40
CA ALA A 186 -8.79 -12.68 3.40
C ALA A 186 -7.95 -13.98 3.38
N LEU A 187 -6.62 -13.88 3.54
CA LEU A 187 -5.71 -15.04 3.58
C LEU A 187 -6.16 -16.13 4.55
N SER A 188 -6.65 -15.75 5.73
CA SER A 188 -7.14 -16.70 6.74
C SER A 188 -8.35 -17.51 6.27
N LYS A 189 -9.23 -16.92 5.45
CA LYS A 189 -10.36 -17.62 4.85
C LYS A 189 -9.91 -18.55 3.73
N CYS A 190 -9.01 -18.11 2.86
CA CYS A 190 -8.42 -18.97 1.82
C CYS A 190 -7.75 -20.21 2.44
N PHE A 191 -7.06 -20.05 3.57
CA PHE A 191 -6.46 -21.18 4.28
C PHE A 191 -7.50 -22.14 4.86
N LYS A 192 -8.60 -21.62 5.41
CA LYS A 192 -9.72 -22.44 5.89
C LYS A 192 -10.38 -23.22 4.76
N LEU A 193 -10.65 -22.57 3.62
CA LEU A 193 -11.24 -23.20 2.43
C LEU A 193 -10.36 -24.31 1.87
N TRP A 194 -9.04 -24.09 1.78
CA TRP A 194 -8.09 -25.13 1.36
C TRP A 194 -8.20 -26.39 2.23
N LYS A 195 -8.16 -26.21 3.55
CA LYS A 195 -8.27 -27.32 4.51
C LYS A 195 -9.60 -28.03 4.33
N LEU A 196 -10.69 -27.27 4.30
CA LEU A 196 -12.03 -27.81 4.15
C LEU A 196 -12.10 -28.74 2.92
N ILE A 197 -11.64 -28.27 1.78
CA ILE A 197 -11.76 -29.01 0.52
C ILE A 197 -10.92 -30.29 0.54
N LEU A 198 -9.77 -30.26 1.22
CA LEU A 198 -8.87 -31.40 1.27
C LEU A 198 -9.31 -32.50 2.25
N TYR A 199 -10.09 -32.17 3.28
CA TYR A 199 -10.51 -33.15 4.30
C TYR A 199 -11.93 -33.71 4.07
N HIS A 200 -12.65 -33.17 3.09
CA HIS A 200 -14.04 -33.55 2.80
C HIS A 200 -14.19 -33.97 1.34
N ASP A 201 -13.77 -35.19 1.03
CA ASP A 201 -13.88 -35.80 -0.31
C ASP A 201 -15.33 -35.86 -0.81
N ASP A 202 -16.30 -35.90 0.11
CA ASP A 202 -17.73 -35.89 -0.19
C ASP A 202 -18.11 -34.67 -1.07
N TYR A 203 -17.42 -33.53 -0.96
CA TYR A 203 -17.68 -32.39 -1.84
C TYR A 203 -17.27 -32.64 -3.28
N ILE A 204 -16.23 -33.45 -3.49
CA ILE A 204 -15.69 -33.76 -4.81
C ILE A 204 -16.57 -34.79 -5.50
N GLU A 205 -17.02 -35.79 -4.74
CA GLU A 205 -17.95 -36.82 -5.23
C GLU A 205 -19.29 -36.22 -5.63
N ASN A 206 -19.77 -35.21 -4.91
CA ASN A 206 -21.03 -34.53 -5.20
C ASN A 206 -20.92 -33.46 -6.31
N CYS A 207 -19.73 -33.18 -6.84
CA CYS A 207 -19.58 -32.24 -7.94
C CYS A 207 -19.82 -32.92 -9.29
N GLU A 208 -20.88 -32.51 -9.99
CA GLU A 208 -21.30 -33.08 -11.29
C GLU A 208 -20.41 -32.71 -12.49
N PHE A 209 -19.24 -32.08 -12.27
CA PHE A 209 -18.35 -31.74 -13.39
C PHE A 209 -17.68 -33.01 -13.95
N ASP A 210 -17.98 -33.35 -15.20
CA ASP A 210 -17.31 -34.42 -15.96
C ASP A 210 -15.92 -33.96 -16.45
N ILE A 211 -15.00 -33.78 -15.50
CA ILE A 211 -13.62 -33.34 -15.76
C ILE A 211 -12.66 -34.44 -15.29
N PRO A 212 -11.61 -34.77 -16.08
CA PRO A 212 -10.58 -35.71 -15.66
C PRO A 212 -9.89 -35.22 -14.40
N ASP A 213 -9.93 -36.04 -13.34
CA ASP A 213 -9.27 -35.67 -12.09
C ASP A 213 -7.78 -36.01 -12.14
N LEU A 214 -6.94 -35.01 -11.88
CA LEU A 214 -5.49 -35.12 -11.97
C LEU A 214 -4.85 -34.77 -10.64
N GLY A 215 -3.96 -35.61 -10.14
CA GLY A 215 -3.24 -35.38 -8.88
C GLY A 215 -3.44 -36.51 -7.88
N HIS A 216 -2.73 -36.48 -6.77
CA HIS A 216 -2.84 -37.50 -5.73
C HIS A 216 -3.53 -36.98 -4.48
N VAL A 217 -3.14 -35.80 -3.98
CA VAL A 217 -3.60 -35.27 -2.69
C VAL A 217 -4.53 -34.08 -2.93
N PHE A 218 -4.03 -33.02 -3.54
CA PHE A 218 -4.85 -31.88 -3.92
C PHE A 218 -5.12 -31.92 -5.41
N THR A 219 -6.11 -32.72 -5.83
CA THR A 219 -6.38 -32.99 -7.25
C THR A 219 -6.91 -31.76 -8.02
N PHE A 220 -7.02 -31.89 -9.35
CA PHE A 220 -7.53 -30.82 -10.19
C PHE A 220 -8.99 -30.47 -9.83
N LYS A 221 -9.82 -31.46 -9.47
CA LYS A 221 -11.17 -31.20 -8.95
C LYS A 221 -11.12 -30.40 -7.64
N HIS A 222 -10.20 -30.72 -6.73
CA HIS A 222 -10.00 -29.92 -5.51
C HIS A 222 -9.64 -28.46 -5.85
N PHE A 223 -8.77 -28.24 -6.84
CA PHE A 223 -8.39 -26.91 -7.29
C PHE A 223 -9.58 -26.11 -7.85
N MET A 224 -10.43 -26.75 -8.66
CA MET A 224 -11.62 -26.11 -9.22
C MET A 224 -12.64 -25.74 -8.12
N ILE A 225 -12.91 -26.68 -7.21
CA ILE A 225 -13.79 -26.46 -6.07
C ILE A 225 -13.24 -25.35 -5.17
N TYR A 226 -11.91 -25.29 -5.01
CA TYR A 226 -11.25 -24.22 -4.26
C TYR A 226 -11.50 -22.84 -4.86
N LEU A 227 -11.37 -22.70 -6.18
CA LEU A 227 -11.65 -21.44 -6.86
C LEU A 227 -13.13 -21.07 -6.76
N LEU A 228 -14.03 -22.05 -6.86
CA LEU A 228 -15.47 -21.84 -6.72
C LEU A 228 -15.85 -21.36 -5.31
N TYR A 229 -15.31 -22.00 -4.27
CA TYR A 229 -15.49 -21.54 -2.89
C TYR A 229 -14.87 -20.18 -2.67
N CYS A 230 -13.72 -19.90 -3.29
CA CYS A 230 -13.14 -18.57 -3.26
C CYS A 230 -14.12 -17.54 -3.86
N CYS A 231 -14.68 -17.82 -5.04
CA CYS A 231 -15.70 -16.98 -5.63
C CYS A 231 -16.90 -16.79 -4.68
N LYS A 232 -17.43 -17.86 -4.09
CA LYS A 232 -18.58 -17.84 -3.17
C LYS A 232 -18.31 -17.01 -1.90
N GLU A 233 -17.09 -17.06 -1.36
CA GLU A 233 -16.68 -16.31 -0.17
C GLU A 233 -16.14 -14.91 -0.47
N SER A 234 -15.96 -14.57 -1.75
CA SER A 234 -15.39 -13.30 -2.19
C SER A 234 -16.23 -12.09 -1.78
N ASN A 235 -15.58 -10.93 -1.72
CA ASN A 235 -16.21 -9.63 -1.48
C ASN A 235 -17.01 -9.09 -2.69
N ILE A 236 -17.05 -9.81 -3.81
CA ILE A 236 -17.88 -9.51 -4.99
C ILE A 236 -19.35 -9.43 -4.56
N ASN A 237 -20.15 -8.58 -5.21
CA ASN A 237 -21.51 -8.27 -4.77
C ASN A 237 -22.30 -9.56 -4.48
N ARG A 238 -22.77 -9.72 -3.23
CA ARG A 238 -23.46 -10.93 -2.76
C ARG A 238 -24.88 -11.06 -3.30
N GLU A 239 -25.41 -9.97 -3.86
CA GLU A 239 -26.74 -9.96 -4.50
C GLU A 239 -26.72 -10.63 -5.89
N LEU A 240 -25.54 -10.82 -6.47
CA LEU A 240 -25.38 -11.50 -7.75
C LEU A 240 -25.51 -13.01 -7.60
N SER A 241 -25.98 -13.67 -8.67
CA SER A 241 -26.02 -15.13 -8.74
C SER A 241 -24.59 -15.71 -8.65
N LEU A 242 -24.46 -16.99 -8.30
CA LEU A 242 -23.14 -17.63 -8.22
C LEU A 242 -22.44 -17.59 -9.58
N CYS A 243 -23.18 -17.86 -10.66
CA CYS A 243 -22.75 -17.72 -12.05
C CYS A 243 -22.17 -16.33 -12.34
N GLU A 244 -22.91 -15.25 -12.05
CA GLU A 244 -22.45 -13.86 -12.27
C GLU A 244 -21.21 -13.52 -11.43
N ARG A 245 -21.18 -13.97 -10.18
CA ARG A 245 -20.01 -13.77 -9.29
C ARG A 245 -18.80 -14.51 -9.83
N LEU A 246 -19.00 -15.71 -10.40
CA LEU A 246 -17.95 -16.53 -10.96
C LEU A 246 -17.36 -15.86 -12.21
N SER A 247 -18.20 -15.32 -13.09
CA SER A 247 -17.75 -14.55 -14.25
C SER A 247 -16.95 -13.31 -13.82
N GLN A 248 -17.44 -12.54 -12.84
CA GLN A 248 -16.70 -11.37 -12.32
C GLN A 248 -15.38 -11.77 -11.63
N PHE A 249 -15.38 -12.90 -10.93
CA PHE A 249 -14.21 -13.45 -10.27
C PHE A 249 -13.11 -13.79 -11.29
N PHE A 250 -13.45 -14.50 -12.37
CA PHE A 250 -12.49 -14.82 -13.41
C PHE A 250 -12.08 -13.61 -14.26
N HIS A 251 -12.97 -12.64 -14.48
CA HIS A 251 -12.61 -11.39 -15.13
C HIS A 251 -11.58 -10.59 -14.31
N HIS A 252 -11.71 -10.58 -12.98
CA HIS A 252 -10.71 -9.97 -12.10
C HIS A 252 -9.36 -10.66 -12.21
N ILE A 253 -9.34 -12.00 -12.22
CA ILE A 253 -8.12 -12.78 -12.38
C ILE A 253 -7.47 -12.50 -13.75
N GLU A 254 -8.27 -12.43 -14.81
CA GLU A 254 -7.78 -12.19 -16.16
C GLU A 254 -7.20 -10.79 -16.34
N ALA A 255 -7.90 -9.74 -15.89
CA ALA A 255 -7.38 -8.37 -15.93
C ALA A 255 -6.02 -8.27 -15.24
N TRP A 256 -5.82 -9.05 -14.18
CA TRP A 256 -4.51 -9.16 -13.53
C TRP A 256 -3.47 -9.92 -14.38
N LEU A 257 -3.85 -11.06 -14.97
CA LEU A 257 -2.96 -11.83 -15.84
C LEU A 257 -2.48 -11.00 -17.05
N GLU A 258 -3.35 -10.18 -17.64
CA GLU A 258 -3.00 -9.26 -18.72
C GLU A 258 -1.96 -8.22 -18.27
N SER A 259 -2.11 -7.67 -17.05
CA SER A 259 -1.17 -6.70 -16.48
C SER A 259 0.22 -7.28 -16.18
N SER A 260 0.33 -8.60 -16.00
CA SER A 260 1.56 -9.30 -15.61
C SER A 260 2.42 -9.78 -16.79
N GLN A 261 2.09 -9.38 -18.03
CA GLN A 261 2.74 -9.84 -19.28
C GLN A 261 2.71 -11.37 -19.50
N THR A 262 1.89 -12.10 -18.75
CA THR A 262 1.70 -13.53 -19.00
C THR A 262 0.78 -13.70 -20.20
N LYS A 263 1.16 -14.50 -21.21
CA LYS A 263 0.37 -14.73 -22.44
C LYS A 263 -0.90 -15.60 -22.21
N PHE A 264 -1.39 -15.67 -20.97
CA PHE A 264 -2.55 -16.46 -20.59
C PHE A 264 -3.79 -15.57 -20.50
N CYS A 265 -4.86 -15.95 -21.19
CA CYS A 265 -6.13 -15.24 -21.24
C CYS A 265 -7.21 -16.29 -20.95
N LEU A 266 -7.86 -16.14 -19.80
CA LEU A 266 -8.80 -17.12 -19.23
C LEU A 266 -10.19 -17.04 -19.88
N LEU A 267 -10.56 -15.90 -20.46
CA LEU A 267 -11.89 -15.63 -21.02
C LEU A 267 -11.88 -15.43 -22.54
N LYS A 268 -11.12 -16.26 -23.29
CA LYS A 268 -11.20 -16.28 -24.77
C LYS A 268 -12.53 -16.82 -25.32
N VAL A 269 -13.59 -16.90 -24.52
CA VAL A 269 -14.90 -17.41 -24.93
C VAL A 269 -15.80 -16.22 -25.31
N PRO A 270 -16.03 -15.96 -26.61
CA PRO A 270 -16.83 -14.81 -27.06
C PRO A 270 -18.26 -14.81 -26.50
N GLU A 271 -18.80 -15.99 -26.18
CA GLU A 271 -20.14 -16.18 -25.63
C GLU A 271 -20.25 -15.68 -24.19
N LEU A 272 -19.20 -15.83 -23.38
CA LEU A 272 -19.18 -15.32 -21.99
C LEU A 272 -19.09 -13.78 -21.97
N VAL A 273 -18.32 -13.22 -22.91
CA VAL A 273 -18.24 -11.76 -23.10
C VAL A 273 -19.59 -11.20 -23.58
N GLN A 274 -20.29 -11.89 -24.47
CA GLN A 274 -21.64 -11.50 -24.91
C GLN A 274 -22.67 -11.62 -23.77
N GLN A 275 -22.61 -12.66 -22.95
CA GLN A 275 -23.47 -12.80 -21.77
C GLN A 275 -23.21 -11.65 -20.78
N LEU A 276 -21.94 -11.33 -20.49
CA LEU A 276 -21.56 -10.21 -19.61
C LEU A 276 -21.98 -8.83 -20.14
N GLN A 277 -21.96 -8.63 -21.46
CA GLN A 277 -22.39 -7.39 -22.10
C GLN A 277 -23.91 -7.19 -22.06
N GLY A 278 -24.71 -8.26 -22.04
CA GLY A 278 -26.17 -8.20 -21.91
C GLY A 278 -26.65 -7.66 -20.55
N TYR A 279 -25.83 -7.75 -19.50
CA TYR A 279 -26.20 -7.36 -18.13
C TYR A 279 -25.76 -5.95 -17.71
N GLN A 280 -25.00 -5.22 -18.54
CA GLN A 280 -24.62 -3.84 -18.23
C GLN A 280 -25.74 -2.84 -18.60
N VAL A 281 -26.67 -2.63 -17.65
CA VAL A 281 -27.59 -1.49 -17.67
C VAL A 281 -26.81 -0.18 -17.46
N LYS A 282 -26.82 0.68 -18.49
CA LYS A 282 -26.60 2.14 -18.48
C LYS A 282 -25.77 2.72 -17.31
N LEU A 283 -24.44 2.55 -17.40
CA LEU A 283 -23.52 3.62 -17.02
C LEU A 283 -22.58 3.80 -18.20
N GLU A 284 -22.79 4.86 -18.98
CA GLU A 284 -21.78 5.32 -19.92
C GLU A 284 -20.55 5.71 -19.08
N ARG A 285 -19.52 4.85 -19.15
CA ARG A 285 -18.17 5.17 -18.70
C ARG A 285 -17.50 5.94 -19.83
N THR A 286 -17.19 7.21 -19.59
CA THR A 286 -16.05 7.84 -20.24
C THR A 286 -14.80 7.30 -19.55
N ASP A 287 -14.25 6.22 -20.11
CA ASP A 287 -12.93 5.74 -19.73
C ASP A 287 -11.88 6.72 -20.29
N LEU A 288 -10.95 7.15 -19.41
CA LEU A 288 -9.83 8.04 -19.71
C LEU A 288 -9.00 7.62 -20.94
N GLU A 289 -9.11 6.35 -21.36
CA GLU A 289 -8.41 5.76 -22.50
C GLU A 289 -8.96 6.21 -23.87
N THR A 290 -10.08 6.93 -23.93
CA THR A 290 -10.68 7.43 -25.18
C THR A 290 -10.55 8.93 -25.41
N ILE A 291 -9.65 9.62 -24.68
CA ILE A 291 -9.27 10.99 -25.01
C ILE A 291 -8.40 10.94 -26.28
N ASN A 292 -9.03 11.10 -27.45
CA ASN A 292 -8.33 11.37 -28.70
C ASN A 292 -7.40 12.58 -28.49
N THR A 293 -6.17 12.47 -28.99
CA THR A 293 -5.04 13.43 -28.92
C THR A 293 -5.30 14.83 -29.50
N ALA A 294 -6.55 15.22 -29.73
CA ALA A 294 -6.93 16.44 -30.43
C ALA A 294 -7.27 17.62 -29.52
N ASP A 295 -7.47 17.44 -28.20
CA ASP A 295 -7.92 18.53 -27.31
C ASP A 295 -6.80 19.02 -26.38
N TYR A 296 -5.81 19.71 -26.96
CA TYR A 296 -4.71 20.37 -26.24
C TYR A 296 -5.18 21.20 -25.05
N TYR A 297 -6.40 21.76 -25.13
CA TYR A 297 -7.01 22.54 -24.06
C TYR A 297 -7.30 21.72 -22.79
N LEU A 298 -7.79 20.48 -22.93
CA LEU A 298 -8.05 19.60 -21.79
C LEU A 298 -6.74 19.16 -21.13
N GLN A 299 -5.69 18.96 -21.94
CA GLN A 299 -4.37 18.60 -21.44
C GLN A 299 -3.78 19.72 -20.57
N ASP A 300 -3.88 20.98 -21.00
CA ASP A 300 -3.46 22.14 -20.19
C ASP A 300 -4.22 22.20 -18.85
N ILE A 301 -5.52 21.90 -18.85
CA ILE A 301 -6.33 21.84 -17.63
C ILE A 301 -5.87 20.70 -16.70
N LEU A 302 -5.56 19.52 -17.26
CA LEU A 302 -5.11 18.37 -16.47
C LEU A 302 -3.76 18.63 -15.80
N GLU A 303 -2.79 19.20 -16.52
CA GLU A 303 -1.49 19.57 -15.95
C GLU A 303 -1.64 20.60 -14.83
N ASP A 304 -2.53 21.57 -15.01
CA ASP A 304 -2.86 22.56 -14.01
C ASP A 304 -3.52 21.93 -12.76
N LEU A 305 -4.47 21.02 -12.95
CA LEU A 305 -5.15 20.31 -11.86
C LEU A 305 -4.22 19.38 -11.10
N GLU A 306 -3.28 18.73 -11.79
CA GLU A 306 -2.27 17.87 -11.18
C GLU A 306 -1.35 18.68 -10.27
N SER A 307 -0.85 19.83 -10.75
CA SER A 307 -0.07 20.76 -9.94
C SER A 307 -0.81 21.21 -8.67
N ILE A 308 -2.11 21.53 -8.80
CA ILE A 308 -2.94 21.90 -7.64
C ILE A 308 -3.17 20.70 -6.71
N PHE A 309 -3.39 19.50 -7.24
CA PHE A 309 -3.53 18.29 -6.45
C PHE A 309 -2.29 18.03 -5.60
N HIS A 310 -1.10 18.11 -6.21
CA HIS A 310 0.17 17.91 -5.50
C HIS A 310 0.35 18.90 -4.37
N LEU A 311 -0.04 20.17 -4.55
CA LEU A 311 0.06 21.22 -3.52
C LEU A 311 -0.70 20.87 -2.23
N TYR A 312 -1.88 20.26 -2.34
CA TYR A 312 -2.71 19.93 -1.19
C TYR A 312 -2.58 18.49 -0.70
N SER A 313 -2.03 17.60 -1.54
CA SER A 313 -1.85 16.20 -1.23
C SER A 313 -0.79 15.98 -0.13
N THR A 314 -0.94 14.89 0.62
CA THR A 314 0.10 14.41 1.54
C THR A 314 0.78 13.20 0.90
N TRP A 315 2.11 13.19 0.90
CA TRP A 315 2.86 12.00 0.51
C TRP A 315 2.61 10.86 1.50
N VAL A 316 2.09 9.73 1.00
CA VAL A 316 1.85 8.54 1.83
C VAL A 316 2.90 7.47 1.50
N LYS A 317 3.97 7.41 2.32
CA LYS A 317 5.11 6.47 2.13
C LYS A 317 4.69 5.00 1.88
N LYS A 318 3.56 4.55 2.46
CA LYS A 318 3.05 3.17 2.30
C LYS A 318 2.56 2.83 0.91
N ILE A 319 2.00 3.81 0.18
CA ILE A 319 1.35 3.60 -1.12
C ILE A 319 2.20 4.21 -2.24
N ARG A 320 3.23 5.00 -1.90
CA ARG A 320 4.07 5.75 -2.85
C ARG A 320 3.23 6.58 -3.84
N LYS A 321 2.11 7.10 -3.35
CA LYS A 321 1.21 7.96 -4.12
C LYS A 321 0.83 9.17 -3.30
N HIS A 322 0.71 10.29 -3.99
CA HIS A 322 0.08 11.49 -3.47
C HIS A 322 -1.42 11.21 -3.24
N CYS A 323 -1.89 11.49 -2.03
CA CYS A 323 -3.30 11.34 -1.70
C CYS A 323 -3.81 12.54 -0.91
N LEU A 324 -5.05 12.94 -1.21
CA LEU A 324 -5.70 14.11 -0.64
C LEU A 324 -6.74 13.68 0.42
N SER A 325 -6.53 14.09 1.67
CA SER A 325 -7.50 13.83 2.74
C SER A 325 -8.72 14.75 2.62
N LEU A 326 -9.83 14.37 3.26
CA LEU A 326 -11.05 15.20 3.27
C LEU A 326 -10.78 16.62 3.76
N GLN A 327 -10.03 16.77 4.86
CA GLN A 327 -9.71 18.08 5.39
C GLN A 327 -8.92 18.94 4.39
N LYS A 328 -7.96 18.35 3.67
CA LYS A 328 -7.18 19.06 2.65
C LYS A 328 -7.98 19.35 1.39
N PHE A 329 -8.92 18.48 1.01
CA PHE A 329 -9.86 18.74 -0.07
C PHE A 329 -10.79 19.92 0.26
N ILE A 330 -11.36 19.96 1.47
CA ILE A 330 -12.18 21.11 1.91
C ILE A 330 -11.34 22.39 2.00
N GLN A 331 -10.09 22.30 2.50
CA GLN A 331 -9.15 23.42 2.49
C GLN A 331 -8.93 23.95 1.08
N LEU A 332 -8.66 23.07 0.10
CA LEU A 332 -8.48 23.44 -1.30
C LEU A 332 -9.69 24.20 -1.85
N LEU A 333 -10.91 23.68 -1.63
CA LEU A 333 -12.14 24.33 -2.08
C LEU A 333 -12.44 25.65 -1.35
N THR A 334 -11.93 25.81 -0.13
CA THR A 334 -12.03 27.04 0.66
C THR A 334 -11.04 28.08 0.16
N ASP A 335 -9.81 27.67 -0.13
CA ASP A 335 -8.73 28.54 -0.62
C ASP A 335 -8.97 28.95 -2.09
N SER A 336 -9.66 28.12 -2.88
CA SER A 336 -10.13 28.47 -4.23
C SER A 336 -11.36 29.38 -4.22
N ASP A 337 -11.87 29.73 -3.03
CA ASP A 337 -13.12 30.44 -2.79
C ASP A 337 -14.39 29.76 -3.36
N ILE A 338 -14.33 28.51 -3.83
CA ILE A 338 -15.53 27.76 -4.24
C ILE A 338 -16.55 27.68 -3.09
N LEU A 339 -16.06 27.43 -1.86
CA LEU A 339 -16.91 27.37 -0.65
C LEU A 339 -17.13 28.73 0.03
N LYS A 340 -16.55 29.81 -0.50
CA LYS A 340 -16.73 31.18 0.03
C LYS A 340 -17.52 32.08 -0.90
N ASP A 341 -17.78 31.64 -2.12
CA ASP A 341 -18.53 32.43 -3.10
C ASP A 341 -20.02 32.46 -2.72
N PRO A 342 -20.57 33.63 -2.33
CA PRO A 342 -21.96 33.73 -1.90
C PRO A 342 -22.95 33.41 -3.03
N ALA A 343 -22.53 33.44 -4.30
CA ALA A 343 -23.35 33.01 -5.43
C ALA A 343 -23.53 31.48 -5.44
N LEU A 344 -22.59 30.73 -4.85
CA LEU A 344 -22.59 29.27 -4.81
C LEU A 344 -23.23 28.69 -3.55
N ASP A 345 -23.36 29.45 -2.45
CA ASP A 345 -23.84 28.95 -1.15
C ASP A 345 -25.16 28.15 -1.20
N LYS A 346 -26.05 28.44 -2.16
CA LYS A 346 -27.32 27.71 -2.34
C LYS A 346 -27.22 26.48 -3.22
N VAL A 347 -26.18 26.40 -4.06
CA VAL A 347 -26.01 25.37 -5.11
C VAL A 347 -24.97 24.35 -4.71
N PHE A 348 -23.87 24.83 -4.13
CA PHE A 348 -22.70 24.06 -3.75
C PHE A 348 -22.18 24.47 -2.36
N ASP A 349 -22.44 23.67 -1.33
CA ASP A 349 -21.99 23.90 0.04
C ASP A 349 -20.93 22.87 0.49
N LYS A 350 -20.40 23.09 1.70
CA LYS A 350 -19.41 22.20 2.31
C LYS A 350 -19.93 20.76 2.44
N LYS A 351 -21.22 20.56 2.74
CA LYS A 351 -21.80 19.22 2.89
C LYS A 351 -21.82 18.48 1.55
N GLN A 352 -22.12 19.17 0.46
CA GLN A 352 -22.08 18.59 -0.87
C GLN A 352 -20.66 18.22 -1.29
N ALA A 353 -19.66 19.06 -0.97
CA ALA A 353 -18.25 18.71 -1.17
C ALA A 353 -17.86 17.43 -0.39
N GLU A 354 -18.29 17.32 0.87
CA GLU A 354 -18.07 16.11 1.69
C GLU A 354 -18.77 14.88 1.09
N ILE A 355 -19.98 15.03 0.55
CA ILE A 355 -20.71 13.93 -0.10
C ILE A 355 -19.98 13.46 -1.36
N ILE A 356 -19.49 14.37 -2.22
CA ILE A 356 -18.72 14.01 -3.42
C ILE A 356 -17.44 13.28 -3.02
N PHE A 357 -16.70 13.83 -2.05
CA PHE A 357 -15.50 13.19 -1.53
C PHE A 357 -15.80 11.79 -1.02
N LEU A 358 -16.84 11.63 -0.19
CA LEU A 358 -17.24 10.35 0.37
C LEU A 358 -17.74 9.38 -0.71
N LYS A 359 -18.45 9.85 -1.73
CA LYS A 359 -18.90 9.01 -2.85
C LYS A 359 -17.71 8.42 -3.61
N LEU A 360 -16.71 9.24 -3.91
CA LEU A 360 -15.51 8.84 -4.65
C LEU A 360 -14.53 8.03 -3.81
N THR A 361 -14.47 8.28 -2.50
CA THR A 361 -13.65 7.49 -1.54
C THR A 361 -14.39 6.30 -0.90
N ARG A 362 -15.70 6.14 -1.09
CA ARG A 362 -16.47 4.95 -0.65
C ARG A 362 -16.69 3.95 -1.77
N GLY A 363 -16.12 4.19 -2.96
CA GLY A 363 -16.20 3.28 -4.09
C GLY A 363 -15.69 1.87 -3.75
N LYS A 364 -16.63 0.92 -3.67
CA LYS A 364 -16.51 -0.55 -3.57
C LYS A 364 -15.15 -1.09 -3.10
N LYS A 365 -15.02 -1.34 -1.78
CA LYS A 365 -14.13 -2.32 -1.11
C LYS A 365 -12.72 -2.53 -1.70
N ASN A 366 -12.04 -1.49 -2.16
CA ASN A 366 -10.60 -1.59 -2.42
C ASN A 366 -9.89 -1.66 -1.06
N PRO A 367 -9.15 -2.75 -0.70
CA PRO A 367 -8.49 -2.89 0.61
C PRO A 367 -7.42 -1.83 0.88
N ASN A 368 -7.03 -1.07 -0.15
CA ASN A 368 -6.16 0.11 -0.04
C ASN A 368 -6.90 1.44 0.13
N HIS A 369 -8.21 1.42 0.44
CA HIS A 369 -8.95 2.65 0.73
C HIS A 369 -8.37 3.36 1.94
N THR A 370 -7.60 4.42 1.68
CA THR A 370 -7.03 5.27 2.72
C THR A 370 -8.01 6.30 3.26
N GLY A 371 -9.24 6.35 2.73
CA GLY A 371 -10.14 7.47 2.94
C GLY A 371 -9.59 8.78 2.36
N LYS A 372 -8.73 8.69 1.34
CA LYS A 372 -8.11 9.82 0.62
C LYS A 372 -8.35 9.67 -0.88
N LEU A 373 -8.42 10.79 -1.60
CA LEU A 373 -8.51 10.82 -3.06
C LEU A 373 -7.12 10.64 -3.68
N CYS A 374 -6.97 9.74 -4.64
CA CYS A 374 -5.87 9.80 -5.63
C CYS A 374 -6.16 10.87 -6.68
N PHE A 375 -5.23 11.14 -7.60
CA PHE A 375 -5.42 12.18 -8.62
C PHE A 375 -6.63 11.91 -9.52
N SER A 376 -6.80 10.69 -10.03
CA SER A 376 -7.96 10.33 -10.88
C SER A 376 -9.30 10.50 -10.16
N GLN A 377 -9.37 10.20 -8.86
CA GLN A 377 -10.55 10.47 -8.04
C GLN A 377 -10.74 11.97 -7.76
N PHE A 378 -9.65 12.71 -7.55
CA PHE A 378 -9.70 14.16 -7.38
C PHE A 378 -10.20 14.86 -8.65
N PHE A 379 -9.71 14.47 -9.82
CA PHE A 379 -10.18 14.98 -11.10
C PHE A 379 -11.70 14.79 -11.26
N LYS A 380 -12.19 13.57 -11.02
CA LYS A 380 -13.63 13.27 -11.00
C LYS A 380 -14.41 14.09 -9.97
N ALA A 381 -13.80 14.40 -8.83
CA ALA A 381 -14.42 15.28 -7.84
C ALA A 381 -14.58 16.70 -8.40
N ILE A 382 -13.58 17.23 -9.10
CA ILE A 382 -13.63 18.54 -9.75
C ILE A 382 -14.64 18.55 -10.91
N GLU A 383 -14.78 17.46 -11.66
CA GLU A 383 -15.83 17.27 -12.66
C GLU A 383 -17.23 17.37 -12.03
N GLU A 384 -17.52 16.57 -10.99
CA GLU A 384 -18.82 16.59 -10.32
C GLU A 384 -19.14 17.97 -9.70
N ILE A 385 -18.12 18.67 -9.17
CA ILE A 385 -18.25 20.04 -8.66
C ILE A 385 -18.58 21.00 -9.79
N SER A 386 -17.86 20.91 -10.92
CA SER A 386 -18.06 21.79 -12.08
C SER A 386 -19.47 21.64 -12.64
N ILE A 387 -19.94 20.39 -12.80
CA ILE A 387 -21.31 20.11 -13.21
C ILE A 387 -22.29 20.73 -12.22
N LYS A 388 -22.15 20.49 -10.92
CA LYS A 388 -23.10 21.03 -9.92
C LYS A 388 -23.17 22.55 -9.89
N ILE A 389 -22.02 23.24 -10.04
CA ILE A 389 -21.94 24.69 -10.04
C ILE A 389 -22.66 25.29 -11.25
N TYR A 390 -22.48 24.71 -12.45
CA TYR A 390 -22.95 25.32 -13.69
C TYR A 390 -24.29 24.76 -14.21
N ASP A 391 -24.61 23.48 -13.98
CA ASP A 391 -25.83 22.83 -14.48
C ASP A 391 -27.10 23.36 -13.78
N ASN A 392 -27.01 23.72 -12.49
CA ASN A 392 -28.13 24.30 -11.74
C ASN A 392 -28.36 25.79 -12.01
N THR A 393 -27.40 26.47 -12.63
CA THR A 393 -27.61 27.85 -13.03
C THR A 393 -28.37 27.87 -14.35
N GLN A 394 -29.65 28.26 -14.32
CA GLN A 394 -30.52 28.43 -15.51
C GLN A 394 -29.91 29.29 -16.64
N LYS A 395 -28.77 29.92 -16.38
CA LYS A 395 -28.01 30.77 -17.30
C LYS A 395 -27.34 29.99 -18.43
N TYR A 396 -27.07 28.68 -18.27
CA TYR A 396 -26.35 27.87 -19.27
C TYR A 396 -26.89 26.42 -19.37
N PRO A 397 -28.14 26.21 -19.83
CA PRO A 397 -28.63 24.87 -20.10
C PRO A 397 -27.78 24.24 -21.22
N SER A 398 -27.26 23.03 -20.98
CA SER A 398 -26.47 22.19 -21.89
C SER A 398 -25.03 22.65 -22.25
N GLU A 399 -24.27 23.20 -21.30
CA GLU A 399 -22.82 23.35 -21.50
C GLU A 399 -22.09 21.99 -21.44
N ASP A 400 -21.16 21.78 -22.38
CA ASP A 400 -20.27 20.62 -22.38
C ASP A 400 -19.36 20.60 -21.14
N LEU A 401 -19.05 19.40 -20.63
CA LEU A 401 -18.27 19.18 -19.42
C LEU A 401 -16.91 19.89 -19.47
N THR A 402 -16.26 19.88 -20.64
CA THR A 402 -14.97 20.53 -20.87
C THR A 402 -15.05 22.04 -20.64
N SER A 403 -16.15 22.67 -21.04
CA SER A 403 -16.38 24.10 -20.81
C SER A 403 -16.65 24.43 -19.34
N ALA A 404 -17.42 23.58 -18.65
CA ALA A 404 -17.67 23.72 -17.22
C ALA A 404 -16.38 23.58 -16.40
N LEU A 405 -15.57 22.55 -16.69
CA LEU A 405 -14.25 22.35 -16.11
C LEU A 405 -13.33 23.54 -16.37
N GLY A 406 -13.24 24.00 -17.62
CA GLY A 406 -12.41 25.14 -18.01
C GLY A 406 -12.78 26.43 -17.25
N ARG A 407 -14.07 26.66 -17.00
CA ARG A 407 -14.53 27.79 -16.16
C ARG A 407 -14.23 27.59 -14.69
N THR A 408 -14.44 26.40 -14.13
CA THR A 408 -14.04 26.10 -12.75
C THR A 408 -12.55 26.35 -12.56
N MET A 409 -11.75 25.87 -13.51
CA MET A 409 -10.30 26.05 -13.52
C MET A 409 -9.93 27.53 -13.56
N LYS A 410 -10.45 28.28 -14.54
CA LYS A 410 -10.16 29.70 -14.74
C LYS A 410 -10.61 30.60 -13.58
N ASN A 411 -11.81 30.39 -13.05
CA ASN A 411 -12.43 31.31 -12.10
C ASN A 411 -12.00 31.04 -10.65
N TYR A 412 -11.78 29.77 -10.29
CA TYR A 412 -11.56 29.40 -8.90
C TYR A 412 -10.20 28.77 -8.64
N LEU A 413 -9.75 27.83 -9.49
CA LEU A 413 -8.57 27.02 -9.18
C LEU A 413 -7.25 27.66 -9.63
N LYS A 414 -7.24 28.42 -10.73
CA LYS A 414 -6.02 29.02 -11.29
C LYS A 414 -5.26 29.92 -10.31
N LYS A 415 -5.97 30.68 -9.47
CA LYS A 415 -5.35 31.53 -8.43
C LYS A 415 -4.59 30.73 -7.37
N LEU A 416 -4.98 29.46 -7.12
CA LEU A 416 -4.24 28.59 -6.21
C LEU A 416 -2.87 28.30 -6.77
N LYS A 417 -2.77 28.04 -8.08
CA LYS A 417 -1.49 27.83 -8.76
C LYS A 417 -0.60 29.05 -8.62
N GLU A 418 -1.13 30.24 -8.90
CA GLU A 418 -0.39 31.51 -8.82
C GLU A 418 0.20 31.76 -7.43
N ASN A 419 -0.51 31.38 -6.36
CA ASN A 419 -0.08 31.54 -4.96
C ASN A 419 0.69 30.33 -4.38
N THR A 420 1.10 29.36 -5.20
CA THR A 420 1.85 28.19 -4.72
C THR A 420 3.21 28.56 -4.14
N TYR A 421 3.63 27.80 -3.13
CA TYR A 421 4.99 27.85 -2.61
C TYR A 421 6.02 27.47 -3.69
N GLU A 422 5.68 26.59 -4.64
CA GLU A 422 6.50 26.29 -5.82
C GLU A 422 6.75 27.55 -6.68
N ASN A 423 5.73 28.37 -6.92
CA ASN A 423 5.92 29.64 -7.63
C ASN A 423 6.76 30.64 -6.83
N GLN A 424 6.66 30.64 -5.51
CA GLN A 424 7.55 31.44 -4.66
C GLN A 424 9.01 30.97 -4.81
N ILE A 425 9.27 29.66 -4.76
CA ILE A 425 10.60 29.09 -5.01
C ILE A 425 11.10 29.46 -6.42
N LYS A 426 10.26 29.28 -7.45
CA LYS A 426 10.59 29.64 -8.84
C LYS A 426 10.87 31.14 -8.99
N GLY A 427 10.20 31.99 -8.21
CA GLY A 427 10.46 33.43 -8.14
C GLY A 427 11.82 33.78 -7.50
N MET A 428 12.32 32.93 -6.59
CA MET A 428 13.63 33.10 -5.96
C MET A 428 14.80 32.58 -6.81
N ILE A 429 14.58 31.62 -7.72
CA ILE A 429 15.63 31.08 -8.61
C ILE A 429 16.32 32.19 -9.43
N PRO A 430 15.61 33.15 -10.07
CA PRO A 430 16.23 34.29 -10.73
C PRO A 430 17.11 35.14 -9.81
N THR A 431 16.76 35.24 -8.52
CA THR A 431 17.57 35.96 -7.52
C THR A 431 18.93 35.28 -7.34
N LEU A 432 18.97 33.93 -7.31
CA LEU A 432 20.22 33.17 -7.23
C LEU A 432 21.15 33.39 -8.44
N ARG A 433 20.58 33.69 -9.61
CA ARG A 433 21.33 33.96 -10.84
C ARG A 433 21.88 35.39 -10.93
N ASN A 434 21.63 36.23 -9.92
CA ASN A 434 22.18 37.58 -9.87
C ASN A 434 23.70 37.52 -9.67
N SER A 435 24.46 38.26 -10.48
CA SER A 435 25.93 38.33 -10.41
C SER A 435 26.43 38.69 -9.02
N ASN A 436 25.68 39.48 -8.25
CA ASN A 436 26.03 39.89 -6.90
C ASN A 436 26.02 38.74 -5.87
N LEU A 437 25.41 37.60 -6.21
CA LEU A 437 25.40 36.40 -5.34
C LEU A 437 26.44 35.37 -5.75
N SER A 438 27.14 35.55 -6.87
CA SER A 438 28.13 34.60 -7.38
C SER A 438 29.19 34.25 -6.34
N ASP A 439 29.69 35.26 -5.61
CA ASP A 439 30.70 35.04 -4.57
C ASP A 439 30.13 34.25 -3.40
N SER A 440 28.93 34.59 -2.93
CA SER A 440 28.27 33.91 -1.80
C SER A 440 27.91 32.45 -2.15
N LEU A 441 27.46 32.19 -3.38
CA LEU A 441 27.20 30.84 -3.89
C LEU A 441 28.49 30.04 -4.08
N SER A 442 29.57 30.67 -4.53
CA SER A 442 30.90 30.05 -4.59
C SER A 442 31.39 29.66 -3.21
N TYR A 443 31.22 30.53 -2.20
CA TYR A 443 31.53 30.22 -0.81
C TYR A 443 30.68 29.08 -0.26
N LEU A 444 29.37 29.08 -0.53
CA LEU A 444 28.48 27.98 -0.18
C LEU A 444 28.96 26.67 -0.79
N SER A 445 29.26 26.65 -2.09
CA SER A 445 29.77 25.46 -2.78
C SER A 445 31.07 24.94 -2.15
N GLN A 446 32.05 25.83 -1.91
CA GLN A 446 33.34 25.45 -1.32
C GLN A 446 33.20 24.88 0.09
N ALA A 447 32.35 25.50 0.93
CA ALA A 447 32.13 25.06 2.30
C ALA A 447 31.38 23.71 2.36
N ILE A 448 30.47 23.45 1.43
CA ILE A 448 29.59 22.27 1.44
C ILE A 448 30.21 21.06 0.76
N CYS A 449 31.03 21.27 -0.27
CA CYS A 449 31.61 20.21 -1.11
C CYS A 449 32.24 19.04 -0.32
N PRO A 450 33.05 19.27 0.75
CA PRO A 450 33.66 18.17 1.49
C PRO A 450 32.63 17.27 2.19
N PHE A 451 31.49 17.84 2.60
CA PHE A 451 30.44 17.15 3.34
C PHE A 451 29.42 16.49 2.42
N ALA A 452 29.08 17.15 1.32
CA ALA A 452 28.06 16.70 0.36
C ALA A 452 28.29 15.28 -0.14
N LYS A 453 29.55 14.91 -0.41
CA LYS A 453 29.92 13.56 -0.87
C LYS A 453 29.50 12.43 0.08
N PHE A 454 29.38 12.70 1.38
CA PHE A 454 28.95 11.72 2.37
C PHE A 454 27.43 11.45 2.33
N TYR A 455 26.68 12.33 1.68
CA TYR A 455 25.21 12.26 1.56
C TYR A 455 24.76 12.06 0.12
N MET A 456 25.68 11.73 -0.78
CA MET A 456 25.33 11.31 -2.13
C MET A 456 25.26 9.78 -2.21
N ASN A 457 24.42 9.28 -3.11
CA ASN A 457 24.41 7.87 -3.49
C ASN A 457 25.61 7.53 -4.40
N GLU A 458 25.70 6.28 -4.84
CA GLU A 458 26.77 5.78 -5.70
C GLU A 458 26.86 6.51 -7.06
N ASN A 459 25.80 7.18 -7.48
CA ASN A 459 25.73 7.98 -8.71
C ASN A 459 26.01 9.46 -8.49
N GLU A 460 26.51 9.86 -7.32
CA GLU A 460 26.73 11.26 -6.94
C GLU A 460 25.45 12.12 -6.92
N LEU A 461 24.30 11.48 -6.67
CA LEU A 461 22.98 12.12 -6.59
C LEU A 461 22.44 12.10 -5.16
N PHE A 462 21.58 13.07 -4.84
CA PHE A 462 20.85 13.13 -3.57
C PHE A 462 19.42 12.66 -3.78
N ASP A 463 19.01 11.65 -3.01
CA ASP A 463 17.58 11.41 -2.79
C ASP A 463 17.01 12.28 -1.67
N PHE A 464 15.68 12.28 -1.53
CA PHE A 464 15.01 13.08 -0.51
C PHE A 464 15.43 12.70 0.93
N ASP A 465 15.59 11.40 1.21
CA ASP A 465 15.95 10.94 2.55
C ASP A 465 17.40 11.36 2.90
N LEU A 466 18.33 11.29 1.94
CA LEU A 466 19.71 11.77 2.06
C LEU A 466 19.78 13.30 2.20
N PHE A 467 18.96 14.04 1.44
CA PHE A 467 18.82 15.49 1.57
C PHE A 467 18.33 15.91 2.96
N ILE A 468 17.30 15.25 3.48
CA ILE A 468 16.78 15.53 4.83
C ILE A 468 17.78 15.13 5.91
N LYS A 469 18.51 14.02 5.72
CA LYS A 469 19.59 13.61 6.62
C LYS A 469 20.68 14.69 6.68
N PHE A 470 21.10 15.23 5.54
CA PHE A 470 22.03 16.35 5.50
C PHE A 470 21.46 17.55 6.26
N CYS A 471 20.23 17.97 5.95
CA CYS A 471 19.61 19.12 6.61
C CYS A 471 19.52 18.95 8.13
N ARG A 472 19.30 17.73 8.63
CA ARG A 472 19.26 17.45 10.07
C ARG A 472 20.64 17.52 10.71
N ASP A 473 21.63 16.85 10.12
CA ASP A 473 22.96 16.74 10.71
C ASP A 473 23.65 18.13 10.76
N PHE A 474 23.29 19.03 9.84
CA PHE A 474 23.78 20.41 9.77
C PHE A 474 22.87 21.47 10.44
N SER A 475 21.90 21.05 11.27
CA SER A 475 20.98 21.95 11.98
C SER A 475 20.18 22.90 11.05
N ILE A 476 19.97 22.53 9.79
CA ILE A 476 19.03 23.23 8.90
C ILE A 476 17.60 22.85 9.29
N PHE A 477 17.36 21.56 9.54
CA PHE A 477 16.13 21.03 10.09
C PHE A 477 16.33 20.55 11.53
N PRO A 478 15.48 20.93 12.50
CA PRO A 478 14.34 21.84 12.39
C PRO A 478 14.67 23.32 12.64
N GLU A 479 15.93 23.69 12.92
CA GLU A 479 16.26 25.02 13.47
C GLU A 479 16.10 26.18 12.48
N ILE A 480 16.45 25.99 11.21
CA ILE A 480 16.36 27.03 10.17
C ILE A 480 15.01 26.94 9.48
N LEU A 481 14.64 25.75 8.99
CA LEU A 481 13.40 25.50 8.29
C LEU A 481 12.71 24.22 8.78
N PRO A 482 11.37 24.22 8.86
CA PRO A 482 10.62 23.01 9.11
C PRO A 482 10.60 22.10 7.87
N LEU A 483 10.37 20.80 8.10
CA LEU A 483 10.27 19.80 7.03
C LEU A 483 9.21 20.15 5.97
N SER A 484 8.14 20.84 6.37
CA SER A 484 7.07 21.30 5.47
C SER A 484 7.54 22.30 4.42
N LYS A 485 8.63 23.04 4.65
CA LYS A 485 9.25 23.95 3.66
C LYS A 485 10.35 23.28 2.87
N LEU A 486 11.12 22.38 3.49
CA LEU A 486 12.20 21.64 2.81
C LEU A 486 11.69 20.70 1.72
N THR A 487 10.55 20.05 1.98
CA THR A 487 9.92 19.09 1.05
C THR A 487 9.65 19.73 -0.32
N PRO A 488 8.85 20.81 -0.44
CA PRO A 488 8.59 21.42 -1.74
C PRO A 488 9.83 22.05 -2.39
N ILE A 489 10.81 22.53 -1.62
CA ILE A 489 12.10 22.98 -2.20
C ILE A 489 12.76 21.83 -2.96
N PHE A 490 12.99 20.69 -2.30
CA PHE A 490 13.64 19.53 -2.92
C PHE A 490 12.93 19.07 -4.19
N TYR A 491 11.61 18.83 -4.10
CA TYR A 491 10.85 18.29 -5.23
C TYR A 491 10.75 19.27 -6.42
N THR A 492 10.78 20.59 -6.17
CA THR A 492 10.85 21.59 -7.25
C THR A 492 12.14 21.41 -8.07
N PHE A 493 13.28 21.24 -7.40
CA PHE A 493 14.56 21.06 -8.06
C PHE A 493 14.72 19.64 -8.65
N ALA A 494 14.15 18.62 -8.02
CA ALA A 494 14.13 17.27 -8.57
C ALA A 494 13.34 17.22 -9.89
N MET A 495 12.19 17.89 -9.98
CA MET A 495 11.45 18.02 -11.24
C MET A 495 12.25 18.77 -12.32
N GLN A 496 12.98 19.81 -11.94
CA GLN A 496 13.88 20.51 -12.86
C GLN A 496 14.99 19.57 -13.36
N TYR A 497 15.59 18.75 -12.49
CA TYR A 497 16.58 17.76 -12.87
C TYR A 497 16.02 16.75 -13.89
N ALA A 498 14.87 16.15 -13.61
CA ALA A 498 14.24 15.18 -14.50
C ALA A 498 13.92 15.79 -15.88
N LYS A 499 13.38 17.01 -15.93
CA LYS A 499 13.11 17.72 -17.19
C LYS A 499 14.38 17.94 -18.01
N ASN A 500 15.47 18.37 -17.38
CA ASN A 500 16.75 18.58 -18.05
C ASN A 500 17.33 17.26 -18.60
N THR A 501 17.26 16.18 -17.82
CA THR A 501 17.75 14.86 -18.22
C THR A 501 16.93 14.26 -19.37
N MET A 502 15.61 14.45 -19.36
CA MET A 502 14.73 14.03 -20.46
C MET A 502 15.05 14.78 -21.76
N MET A 503 15.30 16.10 -21.69
CA MET A 503 15.69 16.88 -22.88
C MET A 503 17.03 16.41 -23.48
N LEU A 504 17.99 16.03 -22.64
CA LEU A 504 19.32 15.58 -23.08
C LEU A 504 19.31 14.18 -23.71
N THR A 505 18.43 13.30 -23.25
CA THR A 505 18.35 11.91 -23.74
C THR A 505 17.63 11.77 -25.09
N GLY A 506 17.08 12.87 -25.64
CA GLY A 506 16.57 12.92 -27.01
C GLY A 506 15.32 12.07 -27.27
N THR A 507 14.71 11.50 -26.22
CA THR A 507 13.45 10.76 -26.29
C THR A 507 12.29 11.75 -26.49
N LYS A 508 12.12 12.24 -27.72
CA LYS A 508 11.08 13.21 -28.14
C LYS A 508 9.62 12.71 -28.04
N SER A 509 9.35 11.60 -27.37
CA SER A 509 7.99 11.10 -27.18
C SER A 509 7.43 11.59 -25.84
N LEU A 510 6.83 12.79 -25.88
CA LEU A 510 5.92 13.29 -24.83
C LEU A 510 4.70 12.36 -24.64
N GLU A 511 4.40 11.49 -25.62
CA GLU A 511 3.31 10.51 -25.56
C GLU A 511 3.54 9.36 -24.56
N LYS A 512 4.75 9.19 -24.02
CA LYS A 512 5.03 8.15 -22.99
C LYS A 512 5.00 8.65 -21.54
N ILE A 513 4.58 9.89 -21.30
CA ILE A 513 4.45 10.42 -19.93
C ILE A 513 3.21 9.85 -19.21
N TRP A 514 2.27 9.27 -19.95
CA TRP A 514 1.10 8.57 -19.41
C TRP A 514 1.28 7.05 -19.38
N LEU A 515 2.39 6.57 -18.80
CA LEU A 515 2.43 5.16 -18.37
C LEU A 515 1.41 4.96 -17.22
N PRO A 516 0.84 3.76 -17.06
CA PRO A 516 -0.17 3.46 -16.04
C PRO A 516 0.25 3.94 -14.66
N GLU A 517 -0.71 4.38 -13.83
CA GLU A 517 -0.59 5.06 -12.50
C GLU A 517 0.41 4.45 -11.47
N ASP A 518 1.12 3.36 -11.78
CA ASP A 518 2.06 2.64 -10.94
C ASP A 518 3.55 2.89 -11.28
N HIS A 519 3.87 3.66 -12.32
CA HIS A 519 5.26 4.00 -12.72
C HIS A 519 5.54 5.49 -12.94
N TYR A 520 4.91 6.38 -12.15
CA TYR A 520 5.53 7.69 -11.91
C TYR A 520 6.82 7.44 -11.13
N LEU A 521 7.94 7.27 -11.84
CA LEU A 521 9.25 7.54 -11.26
C LEU A 521 9.23 9.03 -10.97
N GLU A 522 8.75 9.39 -9.78
CA GLU A 522 8.96 10.73 -9.28
C GLU A 522 10.44 11.05 -9.43
N PRO A 523 10.79 12.30 -9.73
CA PRO A 523 12.18 12.68 -9.69
C PRO A 523 12.67 12.50 -8.25
N GLU A 524 13.29 11.36 -8.00
CA GLU A 524 13.77 11.01 -6.67
C GLU A 524 15.09 11.70 -6.38
N PHE A 525 15.74 12.28 -7.40
CA PHE A 525 17.14 12.69 -7.34
C PHE A 525 17.37 14.14 -7.78
N ILE A 526 18.30 14.80 -7.10
CA ILE A 526 18.96 16.03 -7.56
C ILE A 526 20.48 15.82 -7.63
N ASN A 527 21.13 16.48 -8.58
CA ASN A 527 22.59 16.52 -8.64
C ASN A 527 23.16 17.54 -7.63
N TYR A 528 24.49 17.61 -7.53
CA TYR A 528 25.18 18.52 -6.61
C TYR A 528 24.83 20.01 -6.82
N GLU A 529 24.74 20.46 -8.08
CA GLU A 529 24.45 21.86 -8.40
C GLU A 529 23.05 22.27 -7.90
N LEU A 530 22.04 21.44 -8.20
CA LEU A 530 20.67 21.68 -7.75
C LEU A 530 20.53 21.52 -6.23
N PHE A 531 21.35 20.67 -5.59
CA PHE A 531 21.44 20.60 -4.15
C PHE A 531 21.97 21.91 -3.53
N LEU A 532 22.99 22.54 -4.13
CA LEU A 532 23.46 23.86 -3.69
C LEU A 532 22.39 24.93 -3.88
N GLU A 533 21.64 24.89 -4.99
CA GLU A 533 20.51 25.79 -5.20
C GLU A 533 19.41 25.56 -4.15
N CYS A 534 19.10 24.30 -3.80
CA CYS A 534 18.16 23.98 -2.71
C CYS A 534 18.59 24.65 -1.40
N LEU A 535 19.87 24.52 -1.02
CA LEU A 535 20.39 25.15 0.20
C LEU A 535 20.30 26.67 0.10
N ALA A 536 20.68 27.27 -1.03
CA ALA A 536 20.58 28.72 -1.21
C ALA A 536 19.14 29.22 -1.07
N ILE A 537 18.15 28.52 -1.65
CA ILE A 537 16.72 28.81 -1.43
C ILE A 537 16.35 28.66 0.04
N CYS A 538 16.87 27.64 0.75
CA CYS A 538 16.63 27.50 2.19
C CYS A 538 17.11 28.73 2.98
N ALA A 539 18.24 29.32 2.59
CA ALA A 539 18.73 30.56 3.19
C ALA A 539 17.81 31.75 2.91
N LEU A 540 17.34 31.90 1.67
CA LEU A 540 16.46 33.00 1.26
C LEU A 540 15.06 32.92 1.89
N GLU A 541 14.56 31.70 2.08
CA GLU A 541 13.26 31.45 2.71
C GLU A 541 13.23 31.89 4.18
N ARG A 542 14.39 31.84 4.85
CA ARG A 542 14.54 32.35 6.21
C ARG A 542 14.50 33.87 6.15
N GLN A 543 13.29 34.44 6.25
CA GLN A 543 13.07 35.88 6.32
C GLN A 543 13.71 36.49 7.58
N VAL A 544 15.03 36.70 7.55
CA VAL A 544 15.74 37.45 8.59
C VAL A 544 15.57 38.93 8.28
N ILE A 545 14.89 39.63 9.19
CA ILE A 545 14.61 41.06 9.08
C ILE A 545 15.93 41.81 8.78
N ASN A 546 15.92 42.62 7.72
CA ASN A 546 16.99 43.52 7.28
C ASN A 546 18.29 42.88 6.75
N LYS A 547 18.32 41.60 6.39
CA LYS A 547 19.48 41.01 5.71
C LYS A 547 19.27 40.93 4.20
N ASN A 548 20.29 41.30 3.43
CA ASN A 548 20.28 41.08 1.99
C ASN A 548 20.46 39.58 1.64
N PRO A 549 20.11 39.13 0.42
CA PRO A 549 20.22 37.71 0.02
C PRO A 549 21.63 37.11 0.21
N ALA A 550 22.70 37.88 -0.02
CA ALA A 550 24.08 37.42 0.17
C ALA A 550 24.38 37.14 1.65
N GLU A 551 23.98 38.04 2.54
CA GLU A 551 24.12 37.89 3.99
C GLU A 551 23.31 36.70 4.53
N GLN A 552 22.15 36.41 3.94
CA GLN A 552 21.34 35.24 4.30
C GLN A 552 22.06 33.93 3.92
N ILE A 553 22.59 33.84 2.70
CA ILE A 553 23.38 32.68 2.25
C ILE A 553 24.62 32.52 3.13
N ASN A 554 25.38 33.59 3.35
CA ASN A 554 26.60 33.56 4.18
C ASN A 554 26.30 33.15 5.62
N PHE A 555 25.19 33.60 6.18
CA PHE A 555 24.74 33.19 7.51
C PHE A 555 24.41 31.69 7.55
N MET A 556 23.79 31.14 6.50
CA MET A 556 23.55 29.69 6.43
C MET A 556 24.86 28.91 6.34
N VAL A 557 25.84 29.38 5.56
CA VAL A 557 27.18 28.77 5.52
C VAL A 557 27.81 28.76 6.92
N GLU A 558 27.78 29.89 7.62
CA GLU A 558 28.27 29.98 8.99
C GLU A 558 27.62 28.92 9.89
N LYS A 559 26.29 28.79 9.82
CA LYS A 559 25.55 27.79 10.61
C LYS A 559 25.95 26.36 10.29
N ILE A 560 26.10 26.03 9.02
CA ILE A 560 26.53 24.69 8.57
C ILE A 560 27.94 24.42 9.12
N THR A 561 28.86 25.38 9.02
CA THR A 561 30.24 25.18 9.52
C THR A 561 30.34 25.05 11.04
N GLN A 562 29.42 25.67 11.79
CA GLN A 562 29.35 25.58 13.26
C GLN A 562 28.55 24.36 13.75
N SER A 563 27.88 23.62 12.86
CA SER A 563 27.03 22.50 13.24
C SER A 563 27.83 21.29 13.74
N GLN A 564 27.16 20.41 14.50
CA GLN A 564 27.75 19.14 14.91
C GLN A 564 28.05 18.22 13.71
N GLY A 565 27.24 18.28 12.65
CA GLY A 565 27.46 17.51 11.43
C GLY A 565 28.83 17.77 10.80
N ALA A 566 29.26 19.03 10.75
CA ALA A 566 30.60 19.39 10.24
C ALA A 566 31.72 18.67 11.03
N ALA A 567 31.63 18.67 12.36
CA ALA A 567 32.59 17.99 13.22
C ALA A 567 32.53 16.46 13.06
N GLU A 568 31.33 15.87 13.05
CA GLU A 568 31.16 14.43 12.91
C GLU A 568 31.68 13.87 11.58
N ILE A 569 31.38 14.55 10.47
CA ILE A 569 31.82 14.08 9.15
C ILE A 569 33.32 14.23 9.02
N SER A 570 33.90 15.31 9.54
CA SER A 570 35.36 15.49 9.58
C SER A 570 36.06 14.37 10.34
N LEU A 571 35.46 13.91 11.45
CA LEU A 571 35.94 12.75 12.20
C LEU A 571 35.79 11.44 11.40
N LYS A 572 34.60 11.18 10.83
CA LYS A 572 34.31 9.93 10.10
C LYS A 572 35.16 9.76 8.85
N THR A 573 35.47 10.86 8.18
CA THR A 573 36.24 10.86 6.93
C THR A 573 37.76 10.82 7.18
N GLY A 574 38.21 10.81 8.45
CA GLY A 574 39.63 10.82 8.81
C GLY A 574 40.33 12.15 8.54
N PHE A 575 39.54 13.19 8.28
CA PHE A 575 40.00 14.51 7.94
C PHE A 575 40.25 15.36 9.21
N THR A 576 41.05 14.84 10.14
CA THR A 576 41.35 15.59 11.38
C THR A 576 42.38 16.71 11.17
N ARG A 577 42.92 16.92 9.96
CA ARG A 577 43.95 17.94 9.62
C ARG A 577 44.39 17.95 8.14
N SER A 578 43.48 17.74 7.17
CA SER A 578 43.87 17.93 5.76
C SER A 578 43.85 19.42 5.39
N SER A 579 44.76 19.85 4.52
CA SER A 579 44.85 21.22 3.99
C SER A 579 43.58 21.71 3.26
N GLN A 580 42.61 20.83 3.00
CA GLN A 580 41.32 21.18 2.42
C GLN A 580 40.31 21.68 3.48
N LEU A 581 40.34 21.17 4.71
CA LEU A 581 39.46 21.67 5.79
C LEU A 581 40.00 22.92 6.47
N GLU A 582 41.31 23.15 6.48
CA GLU A 582 41.86 24.47 6.83
C GLU A 582 41.36 25.56 5.89
N LYS A 583 41.07 25.22 4.63
CA LYS A 583 40.38 26.09 3.66
C LYS A 583 38.86 26.11 3.83
N CYS A 584 38.29 25.34 4.75
CA CYS A 584 36.87 25.39 5.07
C CYS A 584 36.61 26.15 6.38
N ASP A 585 37.65 26.64 7.06
CA ASP A 585 37.50 27.56 8.19
C ASP A 585 36.97 28.90 7.66
N PHE A 586 35.65 29.04 7.73
CA PHE A 586 34.88 30.19 7.24
C PHE A 586 35.41 31.54 7.74
N LEU A 587 35.96 31.57 8.95
CA LEU A 587 36.55 32.77 9.55
C LEU A 587 37.82 33.24 8.83
N SER A 588 38.47 32.37 8.05
CA SER A 588 39.66 32.72 7.28
C SER A 588 39.33 33.43 5.95
N PHE A 589 38.16 33.17 5.37
CA PHE A 589 37.71 33.74 4.07
C PHE A 589 36.92 35.04 4.23
N MET A 590 36.18 35.18 5.33
CA MET A 590 35.39 36.39 5.64
C MET A 590 36.23 37.56 6.16
N LYS A 591 37.54 37.39 6.41
CA LYS A 591 38.40 38.54 6.72
C LYS A 591 38.38 39.49 5.53
N PRO A 592 37.84 40.71 5.67
CA PRO A 592 37.74 41.64 4.57
C PRO A 592 39.11 41.82 3.92
N SER A 593 39.15 41.81 2.60
CA SER A 593 40.31 42.21 1.81
C SER A 593 40.81 43.62 2.17
N GLU A 594 40.07 44.40 2.95
CA GLU A 594 40.50 45.67 3.56
C GLU A 594 41.75 45.51 4.44
N GLN A 595 41.94 44.38 5.15
CA GLN A 595 43.18 44.16 5.92
C GLN A 595 44.42 43.89 5.04
N LYS A 596 44.23 43.54 3.75
CA LYS A 596 45.36 43.43 2.81
C LYS A 596 45.80 44.80 2.29
N ASN A 597 44.92 45.80 2.26
CA ASN A 597 45.27 47.17 1.89
C ASN A 597 45.86 47.94 3.09
N GLU A 598 45.31 47.81 4.30
CA GLU A 598 45.91 48.43 5.51
C GLU A 598 47.29 47.88 5.83
N LYS A 599 47.56 46.59 5.58
CA LYS A 599 48.91 46.02 5.74
C LYS A 599 49.87 46.44 4.65
N LYS A 600 49.40 46.70 3.42
CA LYS A 600 50.23 47.30 2.36
C LYS A 600 50.56 48.76 2.68
N ASP A 601 49.59 49.54 3.15
CA ASP A 601 49.83 50.94 3.52
C ASP A 601 50.68 51.08 4.78
N ASN A 602 50.51 50.22 5.79
CA ASN A 602 51.41 50.17 6.94
C ASN A 602 52.81 49.68 6.57
N PHE A 603 52.95 48.72 5.63
CA PHE A 603 54.26 48.24 5.17
C PHE A 603 54.98 49.29 4.32
N VAL A 604 54.26 50.04 3.48
CA VAL A 604 54.80 51.17 2.71
C VAL A 604 55.19 52.33 3.64
N GLN A 605 54.37 52.66 4.65
CA GLN A 605 54.72 53.67 5.66
C GLN A 605 55.90 53.25 6.56
N LEU A 606 56.05 51.94 6.87
CA LEU A 606 57.21 51.40 7.58
C LEU A 606 58.48 51.36 6.71
N LEU A 607 58.34 51.15 5.39
CA LEU A 607 59.46 51.23 4.45
C LEU A 607 59.95 52.67 4.28
N PHE A 608 59.05 53.66 4.16
CA PHE A 608 59.43 55.07 4.05
C PHE A 608 60.03 55.64 5.35
N LYS A 609 59.60 55.17 6.53
CA LYS A 609 60.24 55.55 7.81
C LYS A 609 61.67 54.99 7.98
N ARG A 610 62.04 53.92 7.28
CA ARG A 610 63.39 53.32 7.33
C ARG A 610 64.38 53.93 6.34
N ILE A 611 63.91 54.66 5.32
CA ILE A 611 64.78 55.29 4.31
C ILE A 611 65.26 56.70 4.72
N HIS A 612 64.64 57.32 5.75
CA HIS A 612 65.07 58.62 6.28
C HIS A 612 65.95 58.58 7.54
N PHE A 613 66.44 57.41 7.93
CA PHE A 613 67.49 57.26 8.96
C PHE A 613 68.62 56.36 8.45
N LYS A 614 69.37 56.88 7.49
CA LYS A 614 70.82 56.66 7.35
C LYS A 614 71.42 57.74 6.48
#